data_AF-A0A9D4B663-F1
#
_entry.id   AF-A0A9D4B663-F1
#
_cell.length_a   1.000
_cell.length_b   1.000
_cell.length_c   1.000
_cell.angle_alpha   90.00
_cell.angle_beta   90.00
_cell.angle_gamma   90.00
#
_symmetry.space_group_name_H-M   'P 1'
#
loop_
_entity.id
_entity.type
_entity.pdbx_description
1 polymer ?
#
loop_
_entity_poly.entity_id
_entity_poly.type
_entity_poly.pdbx_seq_one_letter_code
_entity_poly.pdbx_strand_id
1 'polypeptide(L)'
;MLSKLDKGHLSEQQSSSENGNNPYPIYAAVDERSFSKVTEYSPATWFEFTPHEASFLGYGASVPMEYFGSEYKNGELKKQKEEKNMSYLQGLWGSAIGSKTENERVIKDTKNKSTTENIKGGVAAFDSAELVKDKVISLVDAGIAINCAFPLVLRPERKVRLILSFDYGSFEPFKTLKQTAKYCKENCIPFPEIDEKLLQEPDNPSDCYIFRGDGAPTVMHFPLFNRVNCPAYVTEWRIRFTMLRFLYHVGDITKLLQSARLNVLNNKDKILQEIKYIVAHSSKEASS
;
A
#
# COMPACT_ATOMS: atom_id res chain seq x y z
N MET A 1 12.55 -20.12 -10.13
CA MET A 1 13.58 -19.07 -10.02
C MET A 1 13.31 -18.07 -11.13
N LEU A 2 12.98 -16.81 -10.81
CA LEU A 2 12.94 -15.73 -11.80
C LEU A 2 14.36 -15.60 -12.37
N SER A 3 14.59 -16.05 -13.61
CA SER A 3 15.91 -16.06 -14.24
C SER A 3 16.32 -14.72 -14.83
N LYS A 4 15.44 -13.71 -14.77
CA LYS A 4 15.67 -12.36 -15.27
C LYS A 4 15.00 -11.34 -14.36
N LEU A 5 15.72 -10.26 -14.06
CA LEU A 5 15.17 -9.05 -13.48
C LEU A 5 14.13 -8.45 -14.44
N ASP A 6 13.01 -7.99 -13.90
CA ASP A 6 12.00 -7.29 -14.67
C ASP A 6 12.52 -5.89 -15.02
N LYS A 7 12.83 -5.71 -16.30
CA LYS A 7 13.35 -4.46 -16.86
C LYS A 7 12.27 -3.58 -17.49
N GLY A 8 11.00 -4.01 -17.45
CA GLY A 8 9.88 -3.19 -17.89
C GLY A 8 9.66 -1.99 -16.98
N HIS A 9 8.74 -1.13 -17.37
CA HIS A 9 8.44 0.12 -16.67
C HIS A 9 7.02 0.11 -16.10
N LEU A 10 6.77 0.88 -15.06
CA LEU A 10 5.42 0.97 -14.49
C LEU A 10 4.49 1.74 -15.44
N SER A 11 5.01 2.73 -16.17
CA SER A 11 4.29 3.46 -17.21
C SER A 11 3.70 2.57 -18.31
N GLU A 12 4.38 1.48 -18.68
CA GLU A 12 3.92 0.53 -19.69
C GLU A 12 2.60 -0.18 -19.31
N GLN A 13 2.27 -0.21 -18.01
CA GLN A 13 1.04 -0.82 -17.50
C GLN A 13 -0.23 0.05 -17.71
N GLN A 14 -0.09 1.28 -18.23
CA GLN A 14 -1.22 2.14 -18.60
C GLN A 14 -2.16 1.42 -19.58
N SER A 15 -1.59 0.80 -20.61
CA SER A 15 -2.31 0.03 -21.63
C SER A 15 -3.22 -1.07 -21.07
N SER A 16 -2.83 -1.67 -19.93
CA SER A 16 -3.58 -2.73 -19.26
C SER A 16 -4.64 -2.19 -18.29
N SER A 17 -4.60 -0.89 -17.97
CA SER A 17 -5.40 -0.26 -16.92
C SER A 17 -6.46 0.71 -17.46
N GLU A 18 -6.37 1.13 -18.73
CA GLU A 18 -7.25 2.15 -19.34
C GLU A 18 -8.59 1.60 -19.85
N ASN A 19 -8.65 0.34 -20.24
CA ASN A 19 -9.87 -0.25 -20.83
C ASN A 19 -10.85 -0.83 -19.79
N GLY A 20 -10.52 -0.75 -18.50
CA GLY A 20 -11.35 -1.28 -17.41
C GLY A 20 -11.39 -2.80 -17.28
N ASN A 21 -10.58 -3.55 -18.04
CA ASN A 21 -10.54 -5.02 -17.94
C ASN A 21 -9.76 -5.51 -16.71
N ASN A 22 -8.81 -4.72 -16.23
CA ASN A 22 -8.03 -5.03 -15.03
C ASN A 22 -8.29 -3.97 -13.95
N PRO A 23 -8.28 -4.35 -12.66
CA PRO A 23 -8.23 -3.37 -11.56
C PRO A 23 -7.02 -2.45 -11.71
N TYR A 24 -7.21 -1.17 -11.42
CA TYR A 24 -6.16 -0.16 -11.48
C TYR A 24 -5.10 -0.41 -10.39
N PRO A 25 -3.82 -0.64 -10.74
CA PRO A 25 -2.80 -0.96 -9.75
C PRO A 25 -2.31 0.30 -9.02
N ILE A 26 -2.20 0.19 -7.69
CA ILE A 26 -1.72 1.25 -6.79
C ILE A 26 -0.67 0.63 -5.87
N TYR A 27 0.52 1.23 -5.83
CA TYR A 27 1.63 0.80 -4.96
C TYR A 27 2.00 1.90 -3.99
N ALA A 28 2.53 1.51 -2.83
CA ALA A 28 2.81 2.42 -1.73
C ALA A 28 4.30 2.42 -1.35
N ALA A 29 4.80 3.61 -1.04
CA ALA A 29 6.00 3.81 -0.22
C ALA A 29 5.69 4.88 0.83
N VAL A 30 6.61 5.04 1.78
CA VAL A 30 6.55 6.14 2.75
C VAL A 30 7.83 6.95 2.74
N ASP A 31 7.72 8.24 3.01
CA ASP A 31 8.89 9.10 3.23
C ASP A 31 9.48 8.87 4.63
N GLU A 32 10.72 8.38 4.68
CA GLU A 32 11.44 8.02 5.91
C GLU A 32 11.58 9.20 6.87
N ARG A 33 11.72 10.42 6.34
CA ARG A 33 11.90 11.62 7.17
C ARG A 33 10.61 12.02 7.87
N SER A 34 9.51 11.98 7.14
CA SER A 34 8.16 12.20 7.70
C SER A 34 7.83 11.13 8.75
N PHE A 35 8.19 9.87 8.49
CA PHE A 35 8.01 8.77 9.44
C PHE A 35 8.84 8.93 10.72
N SER A 36 10.10 9.37 10.63
CA SER A 36 10.98 9.55 11.80
C SER A 36 10.66 10.78 12.66
N LYS A 37 9.87 11.74 12.16
CA LYS A 37 9.47 12.96 12.88
C LYS A 37 8.00 12.89 13.32
N VAL A 38 7.77 12.21 14.45
CA VAL A 38 6.69 12.46 15.43
C VAL A 38 5.22 12.37 14.96
N THR A 39 4.91 12.03 13.71
CA THR A 39 3.52 11.65 13.33
C THR A 39 3.52 10.41 12.45
N GLU A 40 3.62 9.23 13.09
CA GLU A 40 3.49 7.89 12.48
C GLU A 40 2.25 7.78 11.54
N TYR A 41 1.26 8.66 11.71
CA TYR A 41 0.00 8.66 11.01
C TYR A 41 -0.26 9.91 10.14
N SER A 42 0.75 10.71 9.76
CA SER A 42 0.51 11.85 8.86
C SER A 42 0.23 11.43 7.40
N PRO A 43 -0.70 12.07 6.66
CA PRO A 43 -0.90 11.86 5.22
C PRO A 43 0.32 12.30 4.39
N ALA A 44 1.13 13.23 4.91
CA ALA A 44 2.38 13.65 4.27
C ALA A 44 3.43 12.53 4.20
N THR A 45 3.24 11.45 4.96
CA THR A 45 4.10 10.27 4.97
C THR A 45 3.92 9.40 3.72
N TRP A 46 2.75 9.42 3.07
CA TRP A 46 2.41 8.44 2.03
C TRP A 46 2.78 8.90 0.61
N PHE A 47 3.47 8.02 -0.11
CA PHE A 47 3.79 8.16 -1.51
C PHE A 47 3.11 7.07 -2.33
N GLU A 48 2.41 7.48 -3.37
CA GLU A 48 1.63 6.64 -4.26
C GLU A 48 2.34 6.47 -5.60
N PHE A 49 2.34 5.24 -6.11
CA PHE A 49 2.75 4.94 -7.48
C PHE A 49 1.60 4.28 -8.21
N THR A 50 1.37 4.75 -9.43
CA THR A 50 0.40 4.19 -10.38
C THR A 50 1.06 4.13 -11.75
N PRO A 51 0.46 3.45 -12.74
CA PRO A 51 0.98 3.51 -14.11
C PRO A 51 1.05 4.93 -14.69
N HIS A 52 0.26 5.87 -14.17
CA HIS A 52 0.13 7.22 -14.74
C HIS A 52 1.01 8.23 -13.99
N GLU A 53 1.05 8.13 -12.67
CA GLU A 53 1.68 9.13 -11.82
C GLU A 53 2.37 8.54 -10.59
N ALA A 54 3.36 9.29 -10.12
CA ALA A 54 4.02 9.14 -8.84
C ALA A 54 3.69 10.38 -7.97
N SER A 55 3.05 10.16 -6.83
CA SER A 55 2.29 11.21 -6.13
C SER A 55 2.57 11.23 -4.62
N PHE A 56 2.78 12.43 -4.08
CA PHE A 56 2.80 12.70 -2.64
C PHE A 56 1.40 13.09 -2.17
N LEU A 57 0.76 12.23 -1.37
CA LEU A 57 -0.63 12.46 -0.98
C LEU A 57 -0.82 13.70 -0.12
N GLY A 58 -0.06 13.84 0.97
CA GLY A 58 -0.22 14.97 1.89
C GLY A 58 0.14 16.34 1.30
N TYR A 59 0.75 16.37 0.10
CA TYR A 59 1.09 17.61 -0.58
C TYR A 59 0.28 17.85 -1.86
N GLY A 60 -0.53 16.87 -2.29
CA GLY A 60 -1.26 16.95 -3.56
C GLY A 60 -0.37 17.16 -4.77
N ALA A 61 0.88 16.66 -4.72
CA ALA A 61 1.89 16.90 -5.73
C ALA A 61 2.23 15.60 -6.47
N SER A 62 2.14 15.65 -7.80
CA SER A 62 2.27 14.48 -8.68
C SER A 62 3.14 14.78 -9.88
N VAL A 63 3.83 13.75 -10.37
CA VAL A 63 4.55 13.78 -11.64
C VAL A 63 4.14 12.58 -12.49
N PRO A 64 4.21 12.66 -13.83
CA PRO A 64 4.08 11.49 -14.69
C PRO A 64 5.05 10.38 -14.26
N MET A 65 4.59 9.13 -14.26
CA MET A 65 5.38 8.00 -13.79
C MET A 65 6.72 7.86 -14.54
N GLU A 66 6.73 8.13 -15.84
CA GLU A 66 7.93 8.17 -16.69
C GLU A 66 8.99 9.17 -16.24
N TYR A 67 8.60 10.21 -15.49
CA TYR A 67 9.52 11.22 -14.97
C TYR A 67 9.86 11.03 -13.50
N PHE A 68 9.36 9.97 -12.85
CA PHE A 68 9.74 9.66 -11.49
C PHE A 68 11.27 9.48 -11.37
N GLY A 69 11.87 10.20 -10.42
CA GLY A 69 13.32 10.23 -10.21
C GLY A 69 14.09 11.21 -11.09
N SER A 70 13.40 11.95 -11.97
CA SER A 70 13.96 13.08 -12.73
C SER A 70 14.21 14.31 -11.85
N GLU A 71 14.88 15.31 -12.41
CA GLU A 71 15.27 16.53 -11.70
C GLU A 71 14.28 17.64 -12.01
N TYR A 72 13.69 18.21 -10.97
CA TYR A 72 12.75 19.32 -11.06
C TYR A 72 13.36 20.57 -10.47
N LYS A 73 12.74 21.73 -10.73
CA LYS A 73 12.95 23.01 -10.04
C LYS A 73 11.70 23.84 -10.22
N ASN A 74 11.08 24.22 -9.12
CA ASN A 74 9.88 25.06 -9.13
C ASN A 74 8.72 24.44 -9.91
N GLY A 75 8.50 23.14 -9.73
CA GLY A 75 7.48 22.39 -10.45
C GLY A 75 7.84 22.09 -11.92
N GLU A 76 8.91 22.67 -12.45
CA GLU A 76 9.33 22.46 -13.84
C GLU A 76 10.41 21.38 -13.93
N LEU A 77 10.25 20.48 -14.90
CA LEU A 77 11.27 19.48 -15.25
C LEU A 77 12.53 20.19 -15.78
N LYS A 78 13.68 19.94 -15.16
CA LYS A 78 14.98 20.50 -15.59
C LYS A 78 15.84 19.47 -16.30
N LYS A 79 15.79 18.22 -15.84
CA LYS A 79 16.48 17.13 -16.49
C LYS A 79 15.69 15.85 -16.33
N GLN A 80 15.19 15.37 -17.45
CA GLN A 80 14.62 14.04 -17.53
C GLN A 80 15.72 13.00 -17.32
N LYS A 81 15.45 12.05 -16.43
CA LYS A 81 16.25 10.83 -16.26
C LYS A 81 15.48 9.65 -16.83
N GLU A 82 16.19 8.57 -17.11
CA GLU A 82 15.57 7.29 -17.46
C GLU A 82 14.61 6.85 -16.34
N GLU A 83 13.43 6.39 -16.74
CA GLU A 83 12.42 5.86 -15.83
C GLU A 83 13.01 4.71 -15.00
N LYS A 84 12.55 4.57 -13.76
CA LYS A 84 12.93 3.46 -12.91
C LYS A 84 12.19 2.20 -13.35
N ASN A 85 12.94 1.17 -13.73
CA ASN A 85 12.37 -0.13 -14.06
C ASN A 85 11.66 -0.80 -12.86
N MET A 86 10.84 -1.80 -13.18
CA MET A 86 10.05 -2.55 -12.21
C MET A 86 10.89 -3.21 -11.12
N SER A 87 12.10 -3.71 -11.44
CA SER A 87 13.00 -4.28 -10.43
C SER A 87 13.46 -3.25 -9.39
N TYR A 88 13.74 -2.01 -9.81
CA TYR A 88 14.05 -0.92 -8.89
C TYR A 88 12.85 -0.61 -7.99
N LEU A 89 11.66 -0.48 -8.57
CA LEU A 89 10.44 -0.16 -7.83
C LEU A 89 10.06 -1.29 -6.85
N GLN A 90 10.19 -2.54 -7.25
CA GLN A 90 10.01 -3.71 -6.37
C GLN A 90 11.03 -3.71 -5.22
N GLY A 91 12.29 -3.35 -5.50
CA GLY A 91 13.30 -3.17 -4.46
C GLY A 91 12.97 -2.05 -3.48
N LEU A 92 12.41 -0.95 -3.96
CA LEU A 92 11.92 0.17 -3.14
C LEU A 92 10.74 -0.27 -2.26
N TRP A 93 9.70 -0.87 -2.84
CA TRP A 93 8.49 -1.29 -2.13
C TRP A 93 8.73 -2.45 -1.17
N GLY A 94 9.80 -3.24 -1.36
CA GLY A 94 10.25 -4.30 -0.45
C GLY A 94 11.51 -3.94 0.35
N SER A 95 11.82 -2.66 0.50
CA SER A 95 13.08 -2.22 1.12
C SER A 95 13.17 -2.45 2.64
N ALA A 96 12.10 -2.90 3.32
CA ALA A 96 12.13 -3.19 4.76
C ALA A 96 13.14 -4.29 5.13
N ILE A 97 13.40 -5.23 4.21
CA ILE A 97 14.42 -6.28 4.35
C ILE A 97 15.80 -5.84 3.82
N GLY A 98 15.90 -4.64 3.25
CA GLY A 98 17.13 -4.06 2.72
C GLY A 98 18.03 -3.50 3.81
N SER A 99 19.35 -3.55 3.58
CA SER A 99 20.32 -2.90 4.48
C SER A 99 20.20 -1.37 4.34
N LYS A 100 19.73 -0.71 5.41
CA LYS A 100 19.69 0.76 5.48
C LYS A 100 21.04 1.39 5.10
N THR A 101 22.14 0.83 5.61
CA THR A 101 23.51 1.28 5.33
C THR A 101 23.86 1.17 3.84
N GLU A 102 23.45 0.09 3.17
CA GLU A 102 23.74 -0.12 1.76
C GLU A 102 22.87 0.77 0.87
N ASN A 103 21.59 0.93 1.22
CA ASN A 103 20.68 1.88 0.58
C ASN A 103 21.24 3.32 0.69
N GLU A 104 21.72 3.72 1.87
CA GLU A 104 22.34 5.03 2.07
C GLU A 104 23.64 5.21 1.27
N ARG A 105 24.47 4.16 1.12
CA ARG A 105 25.68 4.21 0.29
C ARG A 105 25.34 4.43 -1.18
N VAL A 106 24.40 3.68 -1.74
CA VAL A 106 23.95 3.86 -3.13
C VAL A 106 23.37 5.26 -3.35
N ILE A 107 22.59 5.78 -2.39
CA ILE A 107 22.05 7.15 -2.44
C ILE A 107 23.17 8.19 -2.39
N LYS A 108 24.18 8.03 -1.52
CA LYS A 108 25.34 8.93 -1.42
C LYS A 108 26.20 8.90 -2.68
N ASP A 109 26.45 7.73 -3.25
CA ASP A 109 27.19 7.58 -4.51
C ASP A 109 26.44 8.20 -5.69
N THR A 110 25.10 8.14 -5.68
CA THR A 110 24.26 8.81 -6.67
C THR A 110 24.29 10.34 -6.50
N LYS A 111 24.32 10.84 -5.25
CA LYS A 111 24.48 12.28 -4.94
C LYS A 111 25.85 12.82 -5.38
N ASN A 112 26.93 12.04 -5.23
CA ASN A 112 28.26 12.45 -5.68
C ASN A 112 28.40 12.49 -7.21
N LYS A 113 27.50 11.82 -7.95
CA LYS A 113 27.46 11.83 -9.43
C LYS A 113 26.40 12.78 -10.02
N SER A 114 25.54 13.37 -9.19
CA SER A 114 24.41 14.21 -9.61
C SER A 114 24.31 15.43 -8.68
N THR A 115 24.96 16.53 -9.03
CA THR A 115 24.65 17.85 -8.47
C THR A 115 23.26 18.27 -8.92
N THR A 116 22.25 18.05 -8.08
CA THR A 116 20.88 18.52 -8.35
C THR A 116 20.41 19.50 -7.32
N GLU A 117 20.14 20.70 -7.81
CA GLU A 117 19.57 21.81 -7.09
C GLU A 117 18.10 22.01 -7.49
N ASN A 118 17.29 22.22 -6.45
CA ASN A 118 16.01 22.92 -6.38
C ASN A 118 14.73 22.06 -6.42
N ILE A 119 13.92 22.15 -5.38
CA ILE A 119 12.54 22.63 -5.53
C ILE A 119 12.57 23.98 -4.80
N LYS A 120 12.40 25.12 -5.50
CA LYS A 120 12.02 26.42 -4.92
C LYS A 120 10.65 26.79 -5.50
N GLY A 121 9.83 27.59 -4.85
CA GLY A 121 8.36 27.55 -5.03
C GLY A 121 7.76 28.04 -6.36
N GLY A 122 6.41 28.00 -6.43
CA GLY A 122 5.61 28.84 -7.32
C GLY A 122 4.58 28.14 -8.24
N VAL A 123 3.55 27.50 -7.68
CA VAL A 123 2.25 27.33 -8.35
C VAL A 123 1.19 27.81 -7.36
N ALA A 124 0.19 28.56 -7.86
CA ALA A 124 -0.82 29.24 -7.07
C ALA A 124 -1.39 28.34 -5.95
N ALA A 125 -1.22 28.79 -4.70
CA ALA A 125 -1.68 28.17 -3.45
C ALA A 125 -1.01 26.85 -3.02
N PHE A 126 0.32 26.80 -2.89
CA PHE A 126 0.99 25.73 -2.12
C PHE A 126 2.09 26.30 -1.21
N ASP A 127 1.83 26.31 0.09
CA ASP A 127 2.73 26.79 1.14
C ASP A 127 3.19 25.63 2.04
N SER A 128 3.79 24.58 1.47
CA SER A 128 4.55 23.61 2.27
C SER A 128 6.04 23.90 2.14
N ALA A 129 6.52 24.82 2.97
CA ALA A 129 7.94 25.18 3.11
C ALA A 129 8.86 23.97 3.44
N GLU A 130 8.29 22.79 3.72
CA GLU A 130 8.99 21.56 4.09
C GLU A 130 9.49 20.76 2.86
N LEU A 131 8.68 20.62 1.80
CA LEU A 131 9.12 19.99 0.54
C LEU A 131 10.21 20.79 -0.18
N VAL A 132 10.19 22.12 -0.01
CA VAL A 132 11.09 23.07 -0.65
C VAL A 132 12.49 23.10 0.00
N LYS A 133 12.60 22.68 1.27
CA LYS A 133 13.88 22.70 2.01
C LYS A 133 14.81 21.55 1.61
N ASP A 134 14.25 20.41 1.23
CA ASP A 134 14.99 19.17 1.06
C ASP A 134 15.19 18.80 -0.42
N LYS A 135 16.45 18.69 -0.85
CA LYS A 135 16.82 18.40 -2.25
C LYS A 135 16.51 16.97 -2.70
N VAL A 136 16.22 16.05 -1.78
CA VAL A 136 16.04 14.61 -2.04
C VAL A 136 14.97 14.06 -1.12
N ILE A 137 14.05 13.29 -1.67
CA ILE A 137 13.04 12.52 -0.93
C ILE A 137 13.61 11.14 -0.58
N SER A 138 13.35 10.62 0.63
CA SER A 138 13.82 9.30 1.07
C SER A 138 12.64 8.34 1.15
N LEU A 139 12.34 7.63 0.06
CA LEU A 139 11.25 6.67 0.04
C LEU A 139 11.72 5.30 0.55
N VAL A 140 10.89 4.68 1.36
CA VAL A 140 11.10 3.33 1.93
C VAL A 140 9.79 2.53 1.91
N ASP A 141 9.91 1.24 2.16
CA ASP A 141 8.80 0.28 2.21
C ASP A 141 7.68 0.76 3.15
N ALA A 142 6.45 0.80 2.66
CA ALA A 142 5.30 1.24 3.44
C ALA A 142 4.93 0.29 4.59
N GLY A 143 5.39 -0.96 4.55
CA GLY A 143 5.20 -1.96 5.59
C GLY A 143 5.79 -1.59 6.94
N ILE A 144 6.71 -0.62 7.00
CA ILE A 144 7.22 -0.08 8.26
C ILE A 144 6.22 0.84 8.98
N ALA A 145 5.22 1.35 8.26
CA ALA A 145 4.13 2.18 8.78
C ALA A 145 2.86 1.34 8.98
N ILE A 146 2.00 1.28 7.95
CA ILE A 146 0.82 0.41 7.92
C ILE A 146 1.08 -0.65 6.85
N ASN A 147 1.03 -1.92 7.24
CA ASN A 147 1.35 -3.06 6.38
C ASN A 147 0.25 -3.38 5.33
N CYS A 148 -0.41 -2.34 4.81
CA CYS A 148 -1.35 -2.36 3.71
C CYS A 148 -1.57 -0.94 3.19
N ALA A 149 -1.80 -0.79 1.90
CA ALA A 149 -1.99 0.50 1.22
C ALA A 149 -3.37 1.15 1.46
N PHE A 150 -3.99 0.93 2.63
CA PHE A 150 -5.27 1.53 3.00
C PHE A 150 -5.30 3.05 2.80
N PRO A 151 -4.28 3.83 3.24
CA PRO A 151 -4.31 5.28 3.09
C PRO A 151 -4.39 5.77 1.64
N LEU A 152 -3.84 4.98 0.71
CA LEU A 152 -3.97 5.28 -0.71
C LEU A 152 -5.41 5.02 -1.16
N VAL A 153 -5.94 3.84 -0.88
CA VAL A 153 -7.29 3.44 -1.32
C VAL A 153 -8.41 4.32 -0.71
N LEU A 154 -8.21 4.82 0.51
CA LEU A 154 -9.19 5.61 1.27
C LEU A 154 -9.25 7.09 0.89
N ARG A 155 -8.53 7.51 -0.15
CA ARG A 155 -8.66 8.85 -0.72
C ARG A 155 -10.13 9.15 -1.07
N PRO A 156 -10.70 10.28 -0.63
CA PRO A 156 -12.10 10.63 -0.89
C PRO A 156 -12.45 10.62 -2.39
N GLU A 157 -11.51 11.00 -3.26
CA GLU A 157 -11.73 11.05 -4.71
C GLU A 157 -12.02 9.67 -5.31
N ARG A 158 -11.56 8.59 -4.67
CA ARG A 158 -11.75 7.21 -5.15
C ARG A 158 -13.13 6.64 -4.83
N LYS A 159 -13.87 7.26 -3.91
CA LYS A 159 -15.25 6.85 -3.54
C LYS A 159 -15.39 5.35 -3.28
N VAL A 160 -14.38 4.76 -2.64
CA VAL A 160 -14.36 3.32 -2.35
C VAL A 160 -15.46 2.99 -1.36
N ARG A 161 -16.26 1.97 -1.67
CA ARG A 161 -17.38 1.51 -0.82
C ARG A 161 -17.15 0.13 -0.21
N LEU A 162 -16.30 -0.69 -0.83
CA LEU A 162 -15.94 -2.04 -0.37
C LEU A 162 -14.43 -2.21 -0.44
N ILE A 163 -13.83 -2.67 0.65
CA ILE A 163 -12.42 -3.06 0.69
C ILE A 163 -12.34 -4.54 1.06
N LEU A 164 -11.71 -5.33 0.19
CA LEU A 164 -11.33 -6.71 0.50
C LEU A 164 -9.86 -6.70 0.98
N SER A 165 -9.67 -6.71 2.29
CA SER A 165 -8.37 -6.65 2.96
C SER A 165 -7.84 -8.06 3.21
N PHE A 166 -6.88 -8.50 2.39
CA PHE A 166 -6.15 -9.75 2.62
C PHE A 166 -4.90 -9.45 3.45
N ASP A 167 -4.84 -10.01 4.66
CA ASP A 167 -3.72 -9.76 5.59
C ASP A 167 -2.73 -10.92 5.59
N TYR A 168 -1.46 -10.56 5.41
CA TYR A 168 -0.33 -11.48 5.36
C TYR A 168 0.64 -11.26 6.53
N GLY A 169 0.20 -10.60 7.60
CA GLY A 169 0.99 -10.38 8.80
C GLY A 169 1.35 -11.71 9.47
N SER A 170 2.62 -11.87 9.82
CA SER A 170 3.15 -13.16 10.32
C SER A 170 2.50 -13.60 11.63
N PHE A 171 2.23 -12.69 12.56
CA PHE A 171 1.75 -13.04 13.91
C PHE A 171 0.65 -12.13 14.46
N GLU A 172 0.34 -11.03 13.79
CA GLU A 172 -0.59 -10.02 14.28
C GLU A 172 -1.68 -9.74 13.22
N PRO A 173 -2.64 -10.66 13.00
CA PRO A 173 -3.56 -10.59 11.85
C PRO A 173 -4.42 -9.32 11.82
N PHE A 174 -4.63 -8.67 12.97
CA PHE A 174 -5.47 -7.49 13.08
C PHE A 174 -4.69 -6.18 13.24
N LYS A 175 -3.36 -6.23 13.29
CA LYS A 175 -2.53 -5.02 13.54
C LYS A 175 -2.73 -3.98 12.44
N THR A 176 -2.65 -4.41 11.18
CA THR A 176 -2.89 -3.56 10.01
C THR A 176 -4.23 -2.83 10.11
N LEU A 177 -5.28 -3.57 10.48
CA LEU A 177 -6.64 -3.04 10.62
C LEU A 177 -6.74 -2.00 11.75
N LYS A 178 -6.17 -2.31 12.93
CA LYS A 178 -6.15 -1.39 14.09
C LYS A 178 -5.34 -0.13 13.81
N GLN A 179 -4.16 -0.26 13.19
CA GLN A 179 -3.34 0.89 12.78
C GLN A 179 -4.06 1.75 11.74
N THR A 180 -4.76 1.13 10.79
CA THR A 180 -5.57 1.86 9.80
C THR A 180 -6.71 2.62 10.46
N ALA A 181 -7.45 2.00 11.38
CA ALA A 181 -8.53 2.67 12.11
C ALA A 181 -8.01 3.88 12.90
N LYS A 182 -6.86 3.73 13.57
CA LYS A 182 -6.18 4.85 14.27
C LYS A 182 -5.77 5.96 13.29
N TYR A 183 -5.11 5.60 12.18
CA TYR A 183 -4.74 6.55 11.12
C TYR A 183 -5.94 7.34 10.62
N CYS A 184 -7.03 6.64 10.31
CA CYS A 184 -8.23 7.27 9.78
C CYS A 184 -8.88 8.21 10.80
N LYS A 185 -8.92 7.80 12.07
CA LYS A 185 -9.43 8.64 13.17
C LYS A 185 -8.59 9.92 13.35
N GLU A 186 -7.27 9.82 13.32
CA GLU A 186 -6.36 10.97 13.47
C GLU A 186 -6.43 11.94 12.29
N ASN A 187 -6.81 11.47 11.10
CA ASN A 187 -6.88 12.26 9.87
C ASN A 187 -8.31 12.60 9.42
N CYS A 188 -9.32 12.33 10.25
CA CYS A 188 -10.73 12.55 9.91
C CYS A 188 -11.16 11.86 8.61
N ILE A 189 -10.60 10.68 8.31
CA ILE A 189 -10.96 9.86 7.16
C ILE A 189 -12.06 8.88 7.60
N PRO A 190 -13.21 8.78 6.88
CA PRO A 190 -14.24 7.81 7.20
C PRO A 190 -13.71 6.37 7.11
N PHE A 191 -13.84 5.62 8.21
CA PHE A 191 -13.44 4.21 8.31
C PHE A 191 -14.38 3.51 9.30
N PRO A 192 -14.77 2.24 9.07
CA PRO A 192 -15.69 1.56 9.98
C PRO A 192 -15.06 1.35 11.36
N GLU A 193 -15.91 1.37 12.38
CA GLU A 193 -15.49 1.05 13.75
C GLU A 193 -15.05 -0.42 13.83
N ILE A 194 -13.92 -0.65 14.49
CA ILE A 194 -13.37 -1.99 14.68
C ILE A 194 -13.84 -2.52 16.04
N ASP A 195 -14.84 -3.39 16.01
CA ASP A 195 -15.33 -4.07 17.23
C ASP A 195 -14.27 -5.04 17.76
N GLU A 196 -13.54 -4.60 18.79
CA GLU A 196 -12.53 -5.38 19.51
C GLU A 196 -13.07 -6.73 20.03
N LYS A 197 -14.38 -6.86 20.27
CA LYS A 197 -14.99 -8.12 20.73
C LYS A 197 -14.95 -9.21 19.67
N LEU A 198 -14.88 -8.86 18.39
CA LEU A 198 -14.71 -9.82 17.30
C LEU A 198 -13.27 -10.33 17.20
N LEU A 199 -12.31 -9.62 17.78
CA LEU A 199 -10.87 -9.85 17.58
C LEU A 199 -10.19 -10.63 18.72
N GLN A 200 -10.98 -11.28 19.60
CA GLN A 200 -10.50 -11.89 20.84
C GLN A 200 -9.65 -13.17 20.65
N GLU A 201 -9.67 -13.78 19.46
CA GLU A 201 -8.95 -15.03 19.16
C GLU A 201 -7.86 -14.84 18.08
N PRO A 202 -6.83 -14.00 18.29
CA PRO A 202 -5.83 -13.69 17.26
C PRO A 202 -4.97 -14.89 16.82
N ASP A 203 -4.83 -15.90 17.68
CA ASP A 203 -4.10 -17.13 17.39
C ASP A 203 -4.94 -18.17 16.63
N ASN A 204 -6.27 -18.01 16.62
CA ASN A 204 -7.19 -18.91 15.94
C ASN A 204 -8.34 -18.14 15.25
N PRO A 205 -8.02 -17.18 14.36
CA PRO A 205 -9.00 -16.25 13.84
C PRO A 205 -10.00 -16.95 12.90
N SER A 206 -11.15 -16.32 12.70
CA SER A 206 -12.08 -16.62 11.61
C SER A 206 -11.42 -16.35 10.25
N ASP A 207 -12.00 -16.90 9.19
CA ASP A 207 -11.56 -16.70 7.82
C ASP A 207 -11.96 -15.34 7.22
N CYS A 208 -12.98 -14.69 7.80
CA CYS A 208 -13.47 -13.39 7.36
C CYS A 208 -14.12 -12.61 8.50
N TYR A 209 -13.85 -11.30 8.53
CA TYR A 209 -14.45 -10.31 9.41
C TYR A 209 -15.05 -9.19 8.56
N ILE A 210 -16.26 -8.72 8.89
CA ILE A 210 -16.96 -7.68 8.12
C ILE A 210 -17.24 -6.51 9.05
N PHE A 211 -16.69 -5.35 8.71
CA PHE A 211 -16.89 -4.09 9.43
C PHE A 211 -17.63 -3.11 8.51
N ARG A 212 -18.76 -2.60 8.98
CA ARG A 212 -19.58 -1.61 8.27
C ARG A 212 -19.61 -0.31 9.07
N GLY A 213 -19.72 0.82 8.39
CA GLY A 213 -19.85 2.13 9.01
C GLY A 213 -20.62 3.09 8.12
N ASP A 214 -21.35 4.02 8.74
CA ASP A 214 -22.11 5.04 8.02
C ASP A 214 -21.14 6.03 7.36
N GLY A 215 -21.29 6.24 6.05
CA GLY A 215 -20.40 7.11 5.27
C GLY A 215 -18.96 6.59 5.11
N ALA A 216 -18.67 5.36 5.54
CA ALA A 216 -17.36 4.71 5.42
C ALA A 216 -17.44 3.48 4.49
N PRO A 217 -16.33 3.05 3.87
CA PRO A 217 -16.30 1.79 3.15
C PRO A 217 -16.57 0.61 4.08
N THR A 218 -17.32 -0.37 3.61
CA THR A 218 -17.34 -1.69 4.24
C THR A 218 -15.97 -2.33 4.08
N VAL A 219 -15.39 -2.84 5.16
CA VAL A 219 -14.12 -3.57 5.14
C VAL A 219 -14.39 -5.04 5.42
N MET A 220 -14.11 -5.90 4.46
CA MET A 220 -14.01 -7.35 4.65
C MET A 220 -12.54 -7.71 4.84
N HIS A 221 -12.18 -8.24 6.01
CA HIS A 221 -10.81 -8.55 6.37
C HIS A 221 -10.59 -10.07 6.47
N PHE A 222 -9.53 -10.56 5.83
CA PHE A 222 -9.23 -11.98 5.63
C PHE A 222 -7.80 -12.30 6.11
N PRO A 223 -7.65 -12.83 7.34
CA PRO A 223 -6.36 -13.34 7.80
C PRO A 223 -5.89 -14.51 6.94
N LEU A 224 -4.64 -14.48 6.47
CA LEU A 224 -4.08 -15.53 5.61
C LEU A 224 -4.23 -16.93 6.24
N PHE A 225 -3.84 -17.10 7.50
CA PHE A 225 -3.98 -18.36 8.23
C PHE A 225 -5.06 -18.22 9.30
N ASN A 226 -6.04 -19.11 9.23
CA ASN A 226 -7.24 -19.09 10.06
C ASN A 226 -7.74 -20.50 10.34
N ARG A 227 -8.69 -20.61 11.27
CA ARG A 227 -9.23 -21.90 11.73
C ARG A 227 -9.95 -22.72 10.65
N VAL A 228 -10.31 -22.11 9.53
CA VAL A 228 -11.03 -22.77 8.44
C VAL A 228 -10.05 -23.36 7.42
N ASN A 229 -9.03 -22.60 7.02
CA ASN A 229 -8.09 -23.04 5.98
C ASN A 229 -6.86 -23.82 6.51
N CYS A 230 -6.51 -23.69 7.79
CA CYS A 230 -5.47 -24.46 8.46
C CYS A 230 -5.87 -24.85 9.90
N PRO A 231 -6.95 -25.62 10.09
CA PRO A 231 -7.49 -25.97 11.41
C PRO A 231 -6.42 -26.61 12.29
N ALA A 232 -6.31 -26.14 13.55
CA ALA A 232 -5.30 -26.56 14.55
C ALA A 232 -3.83 -26.27 14.22
N TYR A 233 -3.51 -25.70 13.06
CA TYR A 233 -2.13 -25.48 12.61
C TYR A 233 -1.78 -24.01 12.33
N VAL A 234 -2.64 -23.05 12.72
CA VAL A 234 -2.43 -21.61 12.46
C VAL A 234 -1.03 -21.15 12.86
N THR A 235 -0.61 -21.42 14.09
CA THR A 235 0.72 -21.04 14.60
C THR A 235 1.87 -21.71 13.85
N GLU A 236 1.76 -23.01 13.57
CA GLU A 236 2.79 -23.75 12.82
C GLU A 236 2.98 -23.17 11.40
N TRP A 237 1.86 -22.83 10.73
CA TRP A 237 1.90 -22.26 9.39
C TRP A 237 2.49 -20.85 9.39
N ARG A 238 2.12 -20.01 10.37
CA ARG A 238 2.74 -18.69 10.57
C ARG A 238 4.26 -18.78 10.73
N ILE A 239 4.75 -19.73 11.52
CA ILE A 239 6.20 -19.98 11.69
C ILE A 239 6.82 -20.47 10.37
N ARG A 240 6.16 -21.41 9.67
CA ARG A 240 6.65 -21.99 8.42
C ARG A 240 6.82 -20.94 7.31
N PHE A 241 5.91 -19.97 7.24
CA PHE A 241 5.82 -18.93 6.21
C PHE A 241 6.21 -17.53 6.72
N THR A 242 7.17 -17.46 7.65
CA THR A 242 7.66 -16.18 8.18
C THR A 242 8.35 -15.30 7.13
N MET A 243 8.33 -13.99 7.35
CA MET A 243 8.85 -12.96 6.43
C MET A 243 10.32 -13.14 6.04
N LEU A 244 11.19 -13.61 6.95
CA LEU A 244 12.63 -13.77 6.68
C LEU A 244 12.97 -15.09 5.95
N ARG A 245 11.98 -15.88 5.56
CA ARG A 245 12.18 -17.11 4.81
C ARG A 245 12.07 -16.83 3.30
N PHE A 246 13.20 -16.87 2.62
CA PHE A 246 13.29 -16.63 1.16
C PHE A 246 13.31 -17.91 0.32
N LEU A 247 13.43 -19.08 0.96
CA LEU A 247 13.52 -20.38 0.29
C LEU A 247 12.34 -21.26 0.69
N TYR A 248 11.56 -21.65 -0.33
CA TYR A 248 10.41 -22.52 -0.19
C TYR A 248 10.53 -23.71 -1.15
N HIS A 249 10.18 -24.89 -0.65
CA HIS A 249 9.98 -26.04 -1.54
C HIS A 249 8.70 -25.82 -2.36
N VAL A 250 8.62 -26.44 -3.54
CA VAL A 250 7.42 -26.36 -4.40
C VAL A 250 6.15 -26.79 -3.66
N GLY A 251 6.26 -27.79 -2.77
CA GLY A 251 5.16 -28.21 -1.90
C GLY A 251 4.71 -27.14 -0.91
N ASP A 252 5.63 -26.33 -0.37
CA ASP A 252 5.29 -25.21 0.52
C ASP A 252 4.56 -24.10 -0.24
N ILE A 253 5.05 -23.76 -1.45
CA ILE A 253 4.40 -22.77 -2.33
C ILE A 253 2.97 -23.23 -2.67
N THR A 254 2.81 -24.51 -3.02
CA THR A 254 1.50 -25.07 -3.37
C THR A 254 0.53 -24.99 -2.18
N LYS A 255 0.98 -25.33 -0.98
CA LYS A 255 0.17 -25.23 0.25
C LYS A 255 -0.23 -23.78 0.56
N LEU A 256 0.71 -22.84 0.45
CA LEU A 256 0.43 -21.42 0.67
C LEU A 256 -0.61 -20.88 -0.31
N LEU A 257 -0.45 -21.19 -1.61
CA LEU A 257 -1.40 -20.82 -2.64
C LEU A 257 -2.78 -21.44 -2.40
N GLN A 258 -2.84 -22.70 -1.92
CA GLN A 258 -4.09 -23.35 -1.57
C GLN A 258 -4.80 -22.63 -0.42
N SER A 259 -4.09 -22.27 0.66
CA SER A 259 -4.68 -21.53 1.79
C SER A 259 -5.18 -20.15 1.39
N ALA A 260 -4.40 -19.40 0.60
CA ALA A 260 -4.83 -18.11 0.07
C ALA A 260 -6.08 -18.24 -0.84
N ARG A 261 -6.12 -19.28 -1.69
CA ARG A 261 -7.28 -19.58 -2.54
C ARG A 261 -8.52 -19.92 -1.71
N LEU A 262 -8.37 -20.67 -0.63
CA LEU A 262 -9.48 -21.04 0.26
C LEU A 262 -10.08 -19.83 0.96
N ASN A 263 -9.29 -18.80 1.30
CA ASN A 263 -9.83 -17.57 1.90
C ASN A 263 -10.87 -16.89 1.00
N VAL A 264 -10.62 -16.88 -0.31
CA VAL A 264 -11.57 -16.31 -1.28
C VAL A 264 -12.73 -17.28 -1.55
N LEU A 265 -12.44 -18.56 -1.80
CA LEU A 265 -13.49 -19.53 -2.15
C LEU A 265 -14.51 -19.73 -1.03
N ASN A 266 -14.06 -19.89 0.22
CA ASN A 266 -14.93 -20.13 1.37
C ASN A 266 -15.81 -18.91 1.69
N ASN A 267 -15.38 -17.71 1.28
CA ASN A 267 -16.08 -16.46 1.56
C ASN A 267 -16.73 -15.84 0.32
N LYS A 268 -16.77 -16.55 -0.81
CA LYS A 268 -17.37 -16.07 -2.06
C LYS A 268 -18.79 -15.55 -1.86
N ASP A 269 -19.62 -16.30 -1.14
CA ASP A 269 -21.02 -15.92 -0.94
C ASP A 269 -21.15 -14.68 -0.05
N LYS A 270 -20.31 -14.55 0.99
CA LYS A 270 -20.24 -13.33 1.83
C LYS A 270 -19.81 -12.12 0.99
N ILE A 271 -18.79 -12.27 0.14
CA ILE A 271 -18.33 -11.20 -0.76
C ILE A 271 -19.46 -10.76 -1.69
N LEU A 272 -20.17 -11.71 -2.31
CA LEU A 272 -21.31 -11.42 -3.19
C LEU A 272 -22.46 -10.75 -2.43
N GLN A 273 -22.71 -11.14 -1.18
CA GLN A 273 -23.70 -10.51 -0.32
C GLN A 273 -23.34 -9.07 0.00
N GLU A 274 -22.08 -8.78 0.35
CA GLU A 274 -21.63 -7.40 0.62
C GLU A 274 -21.69 -6.52 -0.64
N ILE A 275 -21.31 -7.05 -1.80
CA ILE A 275 -21.45 -6.33 -3.08
C ILE A 275 -22.93 -5.97 -3.31
N LYS A 276 -23.84 -6.93 -3.17
CA LYS A 276 -25.29 -6.69 -3.34
C LYS A 276 -25.82 -5.68 -2.33
N TYR A 277 -25.40 -5.80 -1.07
CA TYR A 277 -25.77 -4.87 0.00
C TYR A 277 -25.35 -3.44 -0.34
N ILE A 278 -24.10 -3.24 -0.78
CA ILE A 278 -23.56 -1.92 -1.12
C ILE A 278 -24.26 -1.32 -2.33
N VAL A 279 -24.49 -2.10 -3.39
CA VAL A 279 -25.19 -1.63 -4.59
C VAL A 279 -26.61 -1.17 -4.26
N ALA A 280 -27.35 -1.94 -3.44
CA ALA A 280 -28.71 -1.60 -3.04
C ALA A 280 -28.81 -0.31 -2.19
N HIS A 281 -27.76 0.00 -1.43
CA HIS A 281 -27.71 1.23 -0.61
C HIS A 281 -27.09 2.42 -1.34
N SER A 282 -26.49 2.20 -2.53
CA SER A 282 -25.96 3.28 -3.38
C SER A 282 -27.06 4.02 -4.15
N SER A 283 -28.17 3.34 -4.46
CA SER A 283 -29.27 3.90 -5.26
C SER A 283 -30.10 4.94 -4.50
N LYS A 284 -30.07 4.90 -3.15
CA LYS A 284 -30.85 5.79 -2.30
C LYS A 284 -30.23 7.19 -2.14
N GLU A 285 -28.90 7.29 -2.17
CA GLU A 285 -28.18 8.56 -2.01
C GLU A 285 -28.22 9.43 -3.28
N ALA A 286 -28.45 8.85 -4.47
CA ALA A 286 -28.59 9.59 -5.72
C ALA A 286 -30.01 10.14 -5.97
N SER A 287 -30.96 9.84 -5.07
CA SER A 287 -32.39 10.16 -5.22
C SER A 287 -32.87 11.26 -4.25
N SER A 288 -31.96 11.86 -3.49
CA SER A 288 -32.20 12.89 -2.46
C SER A 288 -31.36 14.12 -2.72
#